data_AF-T0Y6I1-F1
#
_entry.id   AF-T0Y6I1-F1
#
_cell.length_a   1.000
_cell.length_b   1.000
_cell.length_c   1.000
_cell.angle_alpha   90.00
_cell.angle_beta   90.00
_cell.angle_gamma   90.00
#
_symmetry.space_group_name_H-M   'P 1'
#
loop_
_entity.id
_entity.type
_entity.pdbx_description
1 polymer ?
#
loop_
_entity_poly.entity_id
_entity_poly.type
_entity_poly.pdbx_seq_one_letter_code
_entity_poly.pdbx_strand_id
1 'polypeptide(L)'
;ADLNAIIYSLGEPTRGNVCDSPGAAQLKDLRELRGLRRRHPGLQLLVSIGGWDTAPQYSDIALTAASRAKFARSCIRLFIQQQRVNGIDLDWEFPVRGGLIPSRPQDRADATALVRELREQLDALGRRTHRHYLLTVATPAGTWQEGGAYSVSDSYDLAALVPYVSWLNVMTYDMNTIF
;
A
#
# COMPACT_ATOMS: atom_id res chain seq x y z
N ALA A 1 5.64 2.48 25.71
CA ALA A 1 6.04 2.08 24.34
C ALA A 1 5.78 3.28 23.45
N ASP A 2 6.83 3.85 22.86
CA ASP A 2 6.70 5.05 22.04
C ASP A 2 6.38 4.65 20.61
N LEU A 3 5.27 5.18 20.09
CA LEU A 3 4.82 4.96 18.71
C LEU A 3 5.78 5.65 17.73
N ASN A 4 6.33 4.91 16.78
CA ASN A 4 7.28 5.43 15.78
C ASN A 4 6.67 5.63 14.38
N ALA A 5 5.52 4.99 14.08
CA ALA A 5 4.81 5.12 12.82
C ALA A 5 3.28 5.09 13.02
N ILE A 6 2.56 5.89 12.24
CA ILE A 6 1.11 5.82 12.06
C ILE A 6 0.85 5.54 10.58
N ILE A 7 -0.02 4.57 10.31
CA ILE A 7 -0.53 4.30 8.97
C ILE A 7 -2.00 4.77 8.95
N TYR A 8 -2.29 5.81 8.16
CA TYR A 8 -3.66 6.30 7.99
C TYR A 8 -4.40 5.40 7.00
N SER A 9 -5.51 4.83 7.44
CA SER A 9 -6.35 3.91 6.67
C SER A 9 -7.72 4.55 6.43
N LEU A 10 -8.24 4.67 5.21
CA LEU A 10 -7.67 4.24 3.92
C LEU A 10 -7.70 5.39 2.90
N GLY A 11 -6.75 5.36 1.97
CA GLY A 11 -6.93 5.90 0.63
C GLY A 11 -7.33 4.78 -0.31
N GLU A 12 -8.00 5.11 -1.42
CA GLU A 12 -8.54 4.11 -2.34
C GLU A 12 -8.12 4.44 -3.78
N PRO A 13 -7.98 3.44 -4.66
CA PRO A 13 -7.86 3.68 -6.09
C PRO A 13 -9.21 4.01 -6.74
N THR A 14 -9.17 4.76 -7.83
CA THR A 14 -10.33 4.97 -8.70
C THR A 14 -10.31 4.00 -9.88
N ARG A 15 -11.43 3.87 -10.59
CA ARG A 15 -11.54 3.16 -11.88
C ARG A 15 -10.56 3.67 -12.96
N GLY A 16 -9.94 4.83 -12.75
CA GLY A 16 -8.93 5.39 -13.65
C GLY A 16 -7.51 4.87 -13.40
N ASN A 17 -7.29 3.87 -12.54
CA ASN A 17 -5.98 3.36 -12.11
C ASN A 17 -5.09 4.47 -11.52
N VAL A 18 -5.69 5.30 -10.66
CA VAL A 18 -5.03 6.35 -9.88
C VAL A 18 -5.55 6.34 -8.46
N CYS A 19 -4.74 6.79 -7.49
CA CYS A 19 -5.24 7.09 -6.16
C CYS A 19 -6.34 8.16 -6.23
N ASP A 20 -7.40 7.95 -5.46
CA ASP A 20 -8.47 8.91 -5.30
C ASP A 20 -8.02 10.11 -4.47
N SER A 21 -8.59 11.27 -4.75
CA SER A 21 -8.26 12.49 -4.02
C SER A 21 -8.90 12.45 -2.63
N PRO A 22 -8.14 12.76 -1.57
CA PRO A 22 -8.70 12.72 -0.22
C PRO A 22 -9.84 13.73 -0.07
N GLY A 23 -10.98 13.28 0.45
CA GLY A 23 -12.14 14.10 0.77
C GLY A 23 -11.89 15.04 1.96
N ALA A 24 -12.87 15.89 2.27
CA ALA A 24 -12.73 16.91 3.32
C ALA A 24 -12.41 16.31 4.71
N ALA A 25 -13.04 15.19 5.06
CA ALA A 25 -12.77 14.48 6.31
C ALA A 25 -11.33 13.93 6.36
N GLN A 26 -10.91 13.19 5.33
CA GLN A 26 -9.54 12.66 5.24
C GLN A 26 -8.49 13.80 5.29
N LEU A 27 -8.75 14.93 4.62
CA LEU A 27 -7.88 16.10 4.67
C LEU A 27 -7.80 16.75 6.06
N LYS A 28 -8.88 16.72 6.83
CA LYS A 28 -8.89 17.18 8.23
C LYS A 28 -8.03 16.24 9.08
N ASP A 29 -8.24 14.94 9.00
CA ASP A 29 -7.54 13.96 9.83
C ASP A 29 -6.02 13.93 9.53
N LEU A 30 -5.65 13.94 8.24
CA LEU A 30 -4.26 14.05 7.82
C LEU A 30 -3.60 15.35 8.32
N ARG A 31 -4.35 16.45 8.46
CA ARG A 31 -3.83 17.71 9.01
C ARG A 31 -3.55 17.59 10.51
N GLU A 32 -4.42 16.93 11.25
CA GLU A 32 -4.24 16.68 12.67
C GLU A 32 -3.06 15.76 12.93
N LEU A 33 -2.93 14.67 12.16
CA LEU A 33 -1.80 13.74 12.25
C LEU A 33 -0.45 14.41 11.90
N ARG A 34 -0.44 15.31 10.91
CA ARG A 34 0.74 16.17 10.66
C ARG A 34 1.05 17.09 11.83
N GLY A 35 0.02 17.61 12.52
CA GLY A 35 0.18 18.40 13.73
C GLY A 35 0.83 17.58 14.86
N LEU A 36 0.44 16.32 15.02
CA LEU A 36 1.05 15.40 15.98
C LEU A 36 2.55 15.20 15.70
N ARG A 37 2.93 15.05 14.42
CA ARG A 37 4.35 14.92 14.02
C ARG A 37 5.22 16.14 14.35
N ARG A 38 4.64 17.33 14.50
CA ARG A 38 5.40 18.52 14.98
C ARG A 38 5.78 18.40 16.45
N ARG A 39 4.96 17.70 17.24
CA ARG A 39 5.21 17.43 18.67
C ARG A 39 6.08 16.18 18.88
N HIS A 40 6.08 15.27 17.91
CA HIS A 40 6.88 14.03 17.92
C HIS A 40 7.70 13.92 16.63
N PRO A 41 8.86 14.60 16.52
CA PRO A 41 9.62 14.68 15.26
C PRO A 41 10.09 13.33 14.69
N GLY A 42 10.21 12.29 15.53
CA GLY A 42 10.56 10.93 15.10
C GLY A 42 9.40 10.15 14.47
N LEU A 43 8.16 10.61 14.64
CA LEU A 43 6.96 9.91 14.19
C LEU A 43 6.84 9.95 12.66
N GLN A 44 6.77 8.76 12.06
CA GLN A 44 6.46 8.57 10.66
C GLN A 44 4.96 8.51 10.44
N LEU A 45 4.46 9.09 9.35
CA LEU A 45 3.07 8.99 8.92
C LEU A 45 3.03 8.43 7.52
N LEU A 46 2.31 7.34 7.29
CA LEU A 46 2.05 6.75 5.98
C LEU A 46 0.56 6.83 5.68
N VAL A 47 0.19 6.63 4.41
CA VAL A 47 -1.20 6.38 4.00
C VAL A 47 -1.24 4.98 3.41
N SER A 48 -2.13 4.14 3.94
CA SER A 48 -2.45 2.84 3.35
C SER A 48 -3.45 3.03 2.22
N ILE A 49 -3.13 2.45 1.07
CA ILE A 49 -3.98 2.46 -0.10
C ILE A 49 -4.55 1.06 -0.27
N GLY A 50 -5.87 0.94 -0.41
CA GLY A 50 -6.53 -0.36 -0.51
C GLY A 50 -7.35 -0.70 0.71
N GLY A 51 -7.16 -1.92 1.22
CA GLY A 51 -7.93 -2.55 2.28
C GLY A 51 -8.96 -3.55 1.73
N TRP A 52 -9.61 -4.26 2.66
CA TRP A 52 -10.62 -5.27 2.39
C TRP A 52 -11.80 -4.74 1.55
N ASP A 53 -11.97 -5.27 0.34
CA ASP A 53 -13.07 -5.00 -0.62
C ASP A 53 -13.19 -3.55 -1.15
N THR A 54 -12.23 -2.67 -0.83
CA THR A 54 -12.30 -1.24 -1.22
C THR A 54 -11.54 -0.91 -2.51
N ALA A 55 -10.72 -1.84 -3.03
CA ALA A 55 -9.82 -1.58 -4.16
C ALA A 55 -9.87 -2.63 -5.28
N PRO A 56 -11.04 -2.85 -5.93
CA PRO A 56 -11.18 -3.84 -7.00
C PRO A 56 -10.34 -3.57 -8.25
N GLN A 57 -9.67 -2.42 -8.33
CA GLN A 57 -8.83 -2.01 -9.44
C GLN A 57 -7.39 -2.53 -9.34
N TYR A 58 -6.99 -3.17 -8.23
CA TYR A 58 -5.59 -3.53 -8.01
C TYR A 58 -5.00 -4.42 -9.12
N SER A 59 -5.73 -5.45 -9.55
CA SER A 59 -5.27 -6.31 -10.64
C SER A 59 -5.08 -5.52 -11.94
N ASP A 60 -5.95 -4.54 -12.24
CA ASP A 60 -5.82 -3.67 -13.43
C ASP A 60 -4.70 -2.62 -13.29
N ILE A 61 -4.47 -2.12 -12.08
CA ILE A 61 -3.37 -1.21 -11.75
C ILE A 61 -2.02 -1.89 -11.92
N ALA A 62 -1.92 -3.17 -11.53
CA ALA A 62 -0.68 -3.92 -11.54
C ALA A 62 -0.33 -4.45 -12.95
N LEU A 63 -1.33 -4.67 -13.82
CA LEU A 63 -1.22 -5.40 -15.08
C LEU A 63 -0.19 -4.88 -16.08
N THR A 64 0.00 -3.56 -16.19
CA THR A 64 0.88 -2.99 -17.22
C THR A 64 1.85 -1.96 -16.65
N ALA A 65 3.04 -1.82 -17.25
CA ALA A 65 3.99 -0.80 -16.84
C ALA A 65 3.37 0.61 -16.83
N ALA A 66 2.53 0.92 -17.82
CA ALA A 66 1.83 2.20 -17.91
C ALA A 66 0.82 2.42 -16.77
N SER A 67 0.02 1.41 -16.43
CA SER A 67 -0.96 1.49 -15.32
C SER A 67 -0.26 1.61 -13.97
N ARG A 68 0.78 0.81 -13.71
CA ARG A 68 1.62 0.90 -12.50
C ARG A 68 2.23 2.29 -12.34
N ALA A 69 2.86 2.80 -13.39
CA ALA A 69 3.50 4.11 -13.36
C ALA A 69 2.50 5.25 -13.16
N LYS A 70 1.29 5.13 -13.73
CA LYS A 70 0.20 6.09 -13.56
C LYS A 70 -0.30 6.11 -12.11
N PHE A 71 -0.56 4.93 -11.54
CA PHE A 71 -1.01 4.79 -10.16
C PHE A 71 0.03 5.33 -9.18
N ALA A 72 1.28 4.85 -9.26
CA ALA A 72 2.37 5.27 -8.39
C ALA A 72 2.54 6.80 -8.38
N ARG A 73 2.57 7.40 -9.58
CA ARG A 73 2.70 8.86 -9.75
C ARG A 73 1.55 9.62 -9.07
N SER A 74 0.33 9.13 -9.20
CA SER A 74 -0.85 9.78 -8.62
C SER A 74 -0.84 9.73 -7.09
N CYS A 75 -0.48 8.58 -6.50
CA CYS A 75 -0.41 8.40 -5.05
C CYS A 75 0.72 9.25 -4.44
N ILE A 76 1.90 9.26 -5.07
CA ILE A 76 3.02 10.11 -4.66
C ILE A 76 2.63 11.59 -4.73
N ARG A 77 1.96 12.02 -5.80
CA ARG A 77 1.49 13.41 -5.94
C ARG A 77 0.54 13.80 -4.82
N LEU A 78 -0.51 13.00 -4.60
CA LEU A 78 -1.54 13.30 -3.61
C LEU A 78 -1.00 13.22 -2.19
N PHE A 79 -0.42 12.11 -1.79
CA PHE A 79 -0.13 11.87 -0.38
C PHE A 79 1.26 12.38 0.04
N ILE A 80 2.29 12.16 -0.76
CA ILE A 80 3.65 12.58 -0.41
C ILE A 80 3.85 14.07 -0.68
N GLN A 81 3.52 14.54 -1.89
CA GLN A 81 3.81 15.92 -2.28
C GLN A 81 2.80 16.93 -1.72
N GLN A 82 1.49 16.63 -1.79
CA GLN A 82 0.45 17.55 -1.28
C GLN A 82 0.19 17.34 0.21
N GLN A 83 -0.01 16.10 0.66
CA GLN A 83 -0.30 15.81 2.08
C GLN A 83 0.92 15.65 2.97
N ARG A 84 2.15 15.68 2.44
CA ARG A 84 3.42 15.69 3.19
C ARG A 84 3.54 14.52 4.18
N VAL A 85 2.97 13.36 3.84
CA VAL A 85 3.22 12.11 4.55
C VAL A 85 4.62 11.55 4.20
N ASN A 86 5.08 10.55 4.94
CA ASN A 86 6.43 10.00 4.89
C ASN A 86 6.54 8.75 4.03
N GLY A 87 5.42 8.11 3.71
CA GLY A 87 5.41 6.92 2.89
C GLY A 87 4.02 6.51 2.44
N ILE A 88 4.01 5.44 1.67
CA ILE A 88 2.81 4.77 1.17
C ILE A 88 2.86 3.34 1.70
N ASP A 89 1.73 2.86 2.17
CA ASP A 89 1.49 1.46 2.46
C ASP A 89 0.54 0.89 1.38
N LEU A 90 0.85 -0.29 0.86
CA LEU A 90 -0.05 -1.00 -0.06
C LEU A 90 -0.76 -2.11 0.69
N ASP A 91 -2.08 -2.06 0.65
CA ASP A 91 -2.96 -3.05 1.26
C ASP A 91 -3.85 -3.66 0.17
N TRP A 92 -3.26 -4.56 -0.62
CA TRP A 92 -3.98 -5.32 -1.64
C TRP A 92 -4.40 -6.65 -1.03
N GLU A 93 -5.70 -6.80 -0.78
CA GLU A 93 -6.28 -7.99 -0.17
C GLU A 93 -7.13 -8.78 -1.19
N PHE A 94 -6.62 -9.82 -1.86
CA PHE A 94 -5.22 -10.20 -2.04
C PHE A 94 -4.92 -10.48 -3.52
N PRO A 95 -3.67 -10.33 -3.99
CA PRO A 95 -3.28 -10.77 -5.32
C PRO A 95 -3.63 -12.25 -5.54
N VAL A 96 -4.07 -12.60 -6.75
CA VAL A 96 -4.41 -13.98 -7.17
C VAL A 96 -5.64 -14.58 -6.49
N ARG A 97 -5.61 -14.78 -5.17
CA ARG A 97 -6.72 -15.38 -4.40
C ARG A 97 -6.74 -14.88 -2.97
N GLY A 98 -7.90 -15.00 -2.33
CA GLY A 98 -8.06 -14.75 -0.91
C GLY A 98 -8.80 -13.45 -0.56
N GLY A 99 -8.87 -12.52 -1.50
CA GLY A 99 -9.75 -11.36 -1.41
C GLY A 99 -11.09 -11.57 -2.11
N LEU A 100 -11.99 -10.61 -1.91
CA LEU A 100 -13.31 -10.56 -2.56
C LEU A 100 -13.30 -9.79 -3.89
N ILE A 101 -12.15 -9.28 -4.29
CA ILE A 101 -12.00 -8.41 -5.45
C ILE A 101 -11.48 -9.15 -6.70
N PRO A 102 -11.68 -8.60 -7.92
CA PRO A 102 -11.17 -9.21 -9.15
C PRO A 102 -9.66 -9.47 -9.11
N SER A 103 -9.27 -10.67 -9.52
CA SER A 103 -7.89 -11.12 -9.54
C SER A 103 -7.53 -11.88 -10.81
N ARG A 104 -6.22 -12.06 -11.05
CA ARG A 104 -5.64 -12.80 -12.16
C ARG A 104 -4.46 -13.66 -11.67
N PRO A 105 -4.16 -14.80 -12.32
CA PRO A 105 -3.00 -15.61 -11.95
C PRO A 105 -1.66 -14.86 -11.96
N GLN A 106 -1.49 -13.90 -12.87
CA GLN A 106 -0.28 -13.08 -12.95
C GLN A 106 -0.14 -12.02 -11.85
N ASP A 107 -1.18 -11.79 -11.03
CA ASP A 107 -1.15 -10.77 -9.98
C ASP A 107 0.01 -10.97 -9.00
N ARG A 108 0.47 -12.21 -8.78
CA ARG A 108 1.64 -12.49 -7.94
C ARG A 108 2.91 -11.79 -8.45
N ALA A 109 3.16 -11.86 -9.75
CA ALA A 109 4.31 -11.20 -10.37
C ALA A 109 4.06 -9.68 -10.51
N ASP A 110 2.83 -9.31 -10.89
CA ASP A 110 2.45 -7.93 -11.11
C ASP A 110 2.42 -7.10 -9.80
N ALA A 111 2.08 -7.70 -8.66
CA ALA A 111 2.19 -7.09 -7.34
C ALA A 111 3.64 -6.71 -7.02
N THR A 112 4.59 -7.62 -7.30
CA THR A 112 6.03 -7.33 -7.15
C THR A 112 6.46 -6.20 -8.09
N ALA A 113 6.00 -6.22 -9.34
CA ALA A 113 6.30 -5.15 -10.30
C ALA A 113 5.71 -3.79 -9.88
N LEU A 114 4.54 -3.76 -9.23
CA LEU A 114 3.91 -2.55 -8.71
C LEU A 114 4.69 -1.97 -7.53
N VAL A 115 5.09 -2.81 -6.57
CA VAL A 115 5.92 -2.39 -5.42
C VAL A 115 7.26 -1.83 -5.92
N ARG A 116 7.87 -2.50 -6.90
CA ARG A 116 9.11 -2.02 -7.54
C ARG A 116 8.92 -0.65 -8.18
N GLU A 117 7.87 -0.45 -8.98
CA GLU A 117 7.57 0.84 -9.62
C GLU A 117 7.40 1.97 -8.58
N LEU A 118 6.67 1.72 -7.49
CA LEU A 118 6.53 2.67 -6.38
C LEU A 118 7.88 3.02 -5.76
N ARG A 119 8.71 2.02 -5.47
CA ARG A 119 10.06 2.23 -4.90
C ARG A 119 10.92 3.09 -5.82
N GLU A 120 10.95 2.79 -7.11
CA GLU A 120 11.74 3.52 -8.10
C GLU A 120 11.31 5.00 -8.18
N GLN A 121 10.00 5.28 -8.19
CA GLN A 121 9.50 6.66 -8.21
C GLN A 121 9.72 7.40 -6.87
N LEU A 122 9.56 6.71 -5.73
CA LEU A 122 9.84 7.28 -4.41
C LEU A 122 11.33 7.61 -4.24
N ASP A 123 12.23 6.76 -4.74
CA ASP A 123 13.67 7.02 -4.73
C ASP A 123 14.06 8.16 -5.66
N ALA A 124 13.43 8.24 -6.84
CA ALA A 124 13.62 9.37 -7.74
C ALA A 124 13.17 10.69 -7.10
N LEU A 125 12.05 10.70 -6.38
CA LEU A 125 11.63 11.85 -5.60
C LEU A 125 12.61 12.14 -4.46
N GLY A 126 13.03 11.11 -3.73
CA GLY A 126 13.93 11.23 -2.59
C GLY A 126 15.30 11.80 -2.92
N ARG A 127 15.85 11.46 -4.09
CA ARG A 127 17.07 12.08 -4.62
C ARG A 127 16.92 13.59 -4.85
N ARG A 128 15.73 14.04 -5.29
CA ARG A 128 15.46 15.46 -5.54
C ARG A 128 15.14 16.25 -4.27
N THR A 129 14.57 15.59 -3.26
CA THR A 129 14.13 16.23 -2.01
C THR A 129 15.07 15.97 -0.84
N HIS A 130 16.18 15.26 -1.07
CA HIS A 130 17.13 14.81 -0.06
C HIS A 130 16.45 14.10 1.12
N ARG A 131 15.51 13.21 0.80
CA ARG A 131 14.67 12.52 1.79
C ARG A 131 14.42 11.07 1.38
N HIS A 132 14.56 10.14 2.31
CA HIS A 132 14.04 8.80 2.12
C HIS A 132 12.53 8.76 2.41
N TYR A 133 11.76 8.14 1.51
CA TYR A 133 10.32 7.89 1.68
C TYR A 133 10.07 6.41 1.88
N LEU A 134 9.19 6.11 2.83
CA LEU A 134 8.86 4.74 3.22
C LEU A 134 7.90 4.10 2.22
N LEU A 135 8.07 2.80 2.00
CA LEU A 135 7.15 1.98 1.24
C LEU A 135 6.90 0.70 2.03
N THR A 136 5.66 0.41 2.36
CA THR A 136 5.31 -0.79 3.13
C THR A 136 4.21 -1.55 2.42
N VAL A 137 4.04 -2.82 2.77
CA VAL A 137 2.99 -3.68 2.22
C VAL A 137 2.35 -4.45 3.37
N ALA A 138 1.03 -4.42 3.45
CA ALA A 138 0.26 -5.32 4.30
C ALA A 138 0.20 -6.69 3.62
N THR A 139 0.57 -7.74 4.34
CA THR A 139 0.66 -9.11 3.80
C THR A 139 -0.14 -10.08 4.67
N PRO A 140 -0.79 -11.09 4.09
CA PRO A 140 -1.54 -12.06 4.86
C PRO A 140 -0.61 -12.93 5.72
N ALA A 141 -1.13 -13.46 6.83
CA ALA A 141 -0.41 -14.38 7.72
C ALA A 141 -1.01 -15.80 7.80
N GLY A 142 -2.26 -15.96 7.38
CA GLY A 142 -3.02 -17.20 7.53
C GLY A 142 -2.59 -18.31 6.58
N THR A 143 -2.86 -19.56 6.96
CA THR A 143 -2.72 -20.76 6.10
C THR A 143 -4.06 -21.21 5.51
N TRP A 144 -5.11 -20.41 5.73
CA TRP A 144 -6.49 -20.69 5.35
C TRP A 144 -7.19 -19.39 4.98
N GLN A 145 -7.99 -19.40 3.92
CA GLN A 145 -8.85 -18.29 3.49
C GLN A 145 -10.15 -18.83 2.89
N GLU A 146 -11.02 -17.95 2.39
CA GLU A 146 -12.22 -18.38 1.67
C GLU A 146 -11.84 -19.32 0.50
N GLY A 147 -12.47 -20.50 0.47
CA GLY A 147 -12.14 -21.54 -0.52
C GLY A 147 -10.99 -22.48 -0.15
N GLY A 148 -10.46 -22.44 1.07
CA GLY A 148 -9.65 -23.52 1.64
C GLY A 148 -8.22 -23.14 2.02
N ALA A 149 -7.32 -24.11 1.90
CA ALA A 149 -5.89 -23.91 2.18
C ALA A 149 -5.33 -22.73 1.37
N TYR A 150 -4.46 -21.96 2.02
CA TYR A 150 -3.86 -20.77 1.45
C TYR A 150 -2.39 -20.71 1.87
N SER A 151 -1.53 -20.24 0.98
CA SER A 151 -0.17 -19.85 1.31
C SER A 151 0.08 -18.42 0.86
N VAL A 152 0.80 -17.64 1.66
CA VAL A 152 1.24 -16.27 1.29
C VAL A 152 2.01 -16.28 -0.05
N SER A 153 2.69 -17.38 -0.36
CA SER A 153 3.39 -17.57 -1.64
C SER A 153 2.48 -17.59 -2.86
N ASP A 154 1.17 -17.84 -2.68
CA ASP A 154 0.18 -17.83 -3.75
C ASP A 154 -0.06 -16.41 -4.25
N SER A 155 -0.03 -15.43 -3.35
CA SER A 155 -0.25 -14.01 -3.64
C SER A 155 1.03 -13.21 -3.82
N TYR A 156 2.12 -13.56 -3.13
CA TYR A 156 3.35 -12.75 -3.14
C TYR A 156 4.62 -13.57 -3.38
N ASP A 157 5.51 -13.02 -4.19
CA ASP A 157 6.92 -13.41 -4.21
C ASP A 157 7.69 -12.59 -3.18
N LEU A 158 7.66 -13.02 -1.91
CA LEU A 158 8.25 -12.26 -0.82
C LEU A 158 9.77 -12.03 -1.01
N ALA A 159 10.49 -13.01 -1.55
CA ALA A 159 11.93 -12.88 -1.80
C ALA A 159 12.23 -11.78 -2.82
N ALA A 160 11.42 -11.67 -3.88
CA ALA A 160 11.55 -10.62 -4.88
C ALA A 160 10.99 -9.26 -4.40
N LEU A 161 10.01 -9.26 -3.50
CA LEU A 161 9.32 -8.04 -3.03
C LEU A 161 10.08 -7.33 -1.91
N VAL A 162 10.65 -8.07 -0.94
CA VAL A 162 11.30 -7.53 0.26
C VAL A 162 12.37 -6.46 -0.02
N PRO A 163 13.23 -6.58 -1.05
CA PRO A 163 14.22 -5.55 -1.36
C PRO A 163 13.66 -4.16 -1.66
N TYR A 164 12.37 -4.05 -1.99
CA TYR A 164 11.71 -2.81 -2.38
C TYR A 164 10.94 -2.13 -1.24
N VAL A 165 10.69 -2.83 -0.13
CA VAL A 165 9.89 -2.30 0.99
C VAL A 165 10.78 -1.94 2.17
N SER A 166 10.33 -0.95 2.95
CA SER A 166 10.92 -0.59 4.24
C SER A 166 10.65 -1.66 5.30
N TRP A 167 9.43 -2.22 5.30
CA TRP A 167 9.03 -3.39 6.07
C TRP A 167 7.70 -3.95 5.54
N LEU A 168 7.32 -5.13 6.04
CA LEU A 168 6.01 -5.74 5.82
C LEU A 168 5.15 -5.62 7.08
N ASN A 169 3.88 -5.25 6.92
CA ASN A 169 2.88 -5.33 7.97
C ASN A 169 2.21 -6.71 7.85
N VAL A 170 2.70 -7.70 8.59
CA VAL A 170 2.16 -9.07 8.52
C VAL A 170 0.86 -9.14 9.34
N MET A 171 -0.27 -9.33 8.66
CA MET A 171 -1.61 -9.32 9.22
C MET A 171 -1.90 -10.60 10.00
N THR A 172 -1.25 -10.70 11.17
CA THR A 172 -1.31 -11.83 12.12
C THR A 172 -2.56 -11.79 12.99
N TYR A 173 -3.70 -11.49 12.36
CA TYR A 173 -5.04 -11.47 12.93
C TYR A 173 -5.99 -12.21 11.98
N ASP A 174 -7.23 -12.43 12.43
CA ASP A 174 -8.29 -13.11 11.67
C ASP A 174 -7.91 -14.49 11.10
N MET A 175 -6.94 -15.17 11.72
CA MET A 175 -6.36 -16.43 11.21
C MET A 175 -7.29 -17.64 11.26
N ASN A 176 -8.38 -17.57 12.04
CA ASN A 176 -9.29 -18.69 12.33
C ASN A 176 -10.74 -18.39 11.93
N THR A 177 -10.99 -17.24 11.32
CA THR A 177 -12.29 -16.85 10.80
C THR A 177 -12.20 -16.78 9.28
N ILE A 178 -13.23 -17.28 8.61
CA ILE A 178 -13.36 -17.11 7.16
C ILE A 178 -13.66 -15.63 6.95
N PHE A 179 -12.91 -14.99 6.05
CA PHE A 179 -13.28 -13.68 5.52
C PHE A 179 -14.31 -13.84 4.41
#